data_AF-A0A1H3UXT5-F1
#
_entry.id   AF-A0A1H3UXT5-F1
#
_cell.length_a   1.000
_cell.length_b   1.000
_cell.length_c   1.000
_cell.angle_alpha   90.00
_cell.angle_beta   90.00
_cell.angle_gamma   90.00
#
_symmetry.space_group_name_H-M   'P 1'
#
loop_
_entity.id
_entity.type
_entity.pdbx_description
1 polymer ?
#
loop_
_entity_poly.entity_id
_entity_poly.type
_entity_poly.pdbx_seq_one_letter_code
_entity_poly.pdbx_strand_id
1 'polypeptide(L)'
;MHSFQAGYEWGSQSQDGDIPLLLTGRELVIKWNWRMVTFRRCSQMQPECASRVNLRRVTADAGREQLLGGIGCIERNHCLFQHAIIKGGISMSQNQKTVLYSVEDTVATIQMNRPHVKNALNENMLHELYAAFQEANKDDKIAVIALTGTDKAFSSGADLKSIPVHQLADFDHGEYLSKHYNPLILLINESHKPTIACINGVAVGAGLSLALACDFRVAADDAVFALSFLNIGLIPDAGTSYFLPRLVGLGKALELGLGDKLTTAEALRIGLIHQRGDGKALIDSLKKLPYPAYSWMKANMKAGTQLSLCEVMQLEVEGQRKAGASTYHRQAILQFLNGKK
;
A
#
# COMPACT_ATOMS: atom_id res chain seq x y z
N MET A 1 -3.98 31.28 3.02
CA MET A 1 -5.09 32.20 2.69
C MET A 1 -6.37 31.60 3.24
N HIS A 2 -6.97 32.23 4.24
CA HIS A 2 -8.14 31.71 4.94
C HIS A 2 -9.35 32.57 4.56
N SER A 3 -10.37 31.98 3.95
CA SER A 3 -11.68 32.59 3.82
C SER A 3 -12.44 32.42 5.14
N PHE A 4 -12.89 33.53 5.72
CA PHE A 4 -13.63 33.57 6.98
C PHE A 4 -15.05 34.05 6.71
N GLN A 5 -16.06 33.32 7.21
CA GLN A 5 -17.45 33.79 7.19
C GLN A 5 -17.71 34.77 8.34
N ALA A 6 -18.54 35.77 8.03
CA ALA A 6 -18.75 37.03 8.73
C ALA A 6 -19.26 36.93 10.19
N GLY A 7 -18.89 37.90 11.03
CA GLY A 7 -19.62 38.21 12.26
C GLY A 7 -18.87 38.77 13.48
N TYR A 8 -17.55 38.99 13.45
CA TYR A 8 -16.78 39.34 14.67
C TYR A 8 -15.86 40.54 14.47
N GLU A 9 -15.92 41.52 15.39
CA GLU A 9 -14.98 42.64 15.47
C GLU A 9 -13.66 42.21 16.12
N TRP A 10 -12.54 42.60 15.51
CA TRP A 10 -11.20 42.22 15.92
C TRP A 10 -10.58 43.29 16.83
N GLY A 11 -9.99 42.88 17.96
CA GLY A 11 -9.06 43.71 18.71
C GLY A 11 -7.67 43.70 18.06
N SER A 12 -6.96 44.83 18.09
CA SER A 12 -5.60 44.97 17.53
C SER A 12 -4.61 43.96 18.13
N GLN A 13 -3.75 43.37 17.29
CA GLN A 13 -2.71 42.39 17.65
C GLN A 13 -1.83 42.86 18.84
N SER A 14 -1.65 42.00 19.84
CA SER A 14 -0.61 42.15 20.88
C SER A 14 0.63 41.30 20.54
N GLN A 15 1.81 41.77 20.93
CA GLN A 15 3.12 41.25 20.52
C GLN A 15 3.47 39.82 20.99
N ASP A 16 2.63 39.17 21.81
CA ASP A 16 2.89 37.83 22.37
C ASP A 16 2.15 36.66 21.66
N GLY A 17 1.55 36.89 20.49
CA GLY A 17 0.89 35.84 19.71
C GLY A 17 -0.50 35.40 20.22
N ASP A 18 -1.00 36.02 21.28
CA ASP A 18 -2.39 35.90 21.72
C ASP A 18 -3.32 36.69 20.78
N ILE A 19 -4.33 36.04 20.21
CA ILE A 19 -5.36 36.67 19.38
C ILE A 19 -6.62 36.88 20.23
N PRO A 20 -6.93 38.10 20.66
CA PRO A 20 -8.16 38.36 21.40
C PRO A 20 -9.36 38.31 20.45
N LEU A 21 -10.18 37.27 20.58
CA LEU A 21 -11.48 37.19 19.92
C LEU A 21 -12.58 37.59 20.91
N LEU A 22 -13.42 38.57 20.52
CA LEU A 22 -14.57 39.01 21.31
C LEU A 22 -15.78 38.12 20.96
N LEU A 23 -16.27 37.35 21.92
CA LEU A 23 -17.43 36.47 21.72
C LEU A 23 -18.74 37.18 22.00
N THR A 24 -19.52 37.45 20.95
CA THR A 24 -20.88 37.99 21.04
C THR A 24 -21.97 36.91 20.89
N GLY A 25 -21.60 35.66 20.54
CA GLY A 25 -22.50 34.53 20.29
C GLY A 25 -22.44 33.37 21.30
N ARG A 26 -23.27 32.32 21.11
CA ARG A 26 -23.34 31.13 21.99
C ARG A 26 -22.25 30.08 21.71
N GLU A 27 -21.67 30.08 20.51
CA GLU A 27 -20.64 29.15 20.08
C GLU A 27 -19.55 29.87 19.28
N LEU A 28 -18.31 29.40 19.40
CA LEU A 28 -17.18 29.79 18.57
C LEU A 28 -16.70 28.57 17.79
N VAL A 29 -16.55 28.69 16.47
CA VAL A 29 -16.03 27.62 15.63
C VAL A 29 -14.77 28.08 14.95
N ILE A 30 -13.68 27.34 15.13
CA ILE A 30 -12.36 27.65 14.57
C ILE A 30 -11.87 26.45 13.75
N LYS A 31 -11.30 26.72 12.56
CA LYS A 31 -10.66 25.70 11.72
C LYS A 31 -9.18 25.60 12.10
N TRP A 32 -8.72 24.44 12.58
CA TRP A 32 -7.33 24.19 12.97
C TRP A 32 -6.83 22.83 12.48
N ASN A 33 -5.68 22.79 11.80
CA ASN A 33 -5.07 21.60 11.19
C ASN A 33 -6.12 20.64 10.58
N TRP A 34 -6.92 21.19 9.66
CA TRP A 34 -7.97 20.49 8.90
C TRP A 34 -9.19 20.01 9.70
N ARG A 35 -9.27 20.33 11.00
CA ARG A 35 -10.39 20.00 11.88
C ARG A 35 -11.17 21.24 12.28
N MET A 36 -12.47 21.06 12.52
CA MET A 36 -13.31 22.10 13.11
C MET A 36 -13.36 21.89 14.62
N VAL A 37 -13.02 22.93 15.37
CA VAL A 37 -13.07 22.94 16.84
C VAL A 37 -14.15 23.92 17.27
N THR A 38 -15.15 23.41 17.98
CA THR A 38 -16.27 24.20 18.49
C THR A 38 -16.13 24.39 19.99
N PHE A 39 -16.12 25.65 20.42
CA PHE A 39 -16.21 26.05 21.83
C PHE A 39 -17.63 26.54 22.10
N ARG A 40 -18.22 26.09 23.22
CA ARG A 40 -19.56 26.54 23.65
C ARG A 40 -19.44 27.40 24.90
N ARG A 41 -20.22 28.47 24.96
CA ARG A 41 -20.33 29.31 26.15
C ARG A 41 -20.94 28.48 27.30
N CYS A 42 -20.34 28.56 28.48
CA CYS A 42 -20.84 27.88 29.67
C CYS A 42 -22.24 28.41 30.03
N SER A 43 -23.17 27.51 30.35
CA SER A 43 -24.56 27.86 30.68
C SER A 43 -24.70 28.64 32.00
N GLN A 44 -23.67 28.65 32.84
CA GLN A 44 -23.64 29.38 34.12
C GLN A 44 -23.12 30.83 33.99
N MET A 45 -22.78 31.28 32.78
CA MET A 45 -22.22 32.61 32.55
C MET A 45 -23.33 33.65 32.32
N GLN A 46 -23.32 34.76 33.05
CA GLN A 46 -24.31 35.83 32.90
C GLN A 46 -24.20 36.54 31.53
N PRO A 47 -25.31 37.09 30.98
CA PRO A 47 -25.36 37.64 29.62
C PRO A 47 -24.36 38.76 29.37
N GLU A 48 -24.09 39.58 30.39
CA GLU A 48 -23.37 40.85 30.30
C GLU A 48 -21.83 40.72 30.37
N CYS A 49 -21.31 39.51 30.55
CA CYS A 49 -19.87 39.26 30.53
C CYS A 49 -19.34 39.26 29.09
N ALA A 50 -18.55 40.27 28.71
CA ALA A 50 -17.67 40.17 27.55
C ALA A 50 -16.56 39.14 27.83
N SER A 51 -16.45 38.13 26.96
CA SER A 51 -15.52 37.01 27.13
C SER A 51 -14.27 37.25 26.30
N ARG A 52 -13.07 37.18 26.90
CA ARG A 52 -11.80 37.06 26.15
C ARG A 52 -11.40 35.60 26.06
N VAL A 53 -11.12 35.12 24.85
CA VAL A 53 -10.55 33.79 24.63
C VAL A 53 -9.05 33.95 24.40
N ASN A 54 -8.23 33.35 25.26
CA ASN A 54 -6.80 33.23 25.03
C ASN A 54 -6.51 31.81 24.54
N LEU A 55 -5.91 31.71 23.35
CA LEU A 55 -5.54 30.46 22.71
C LEU A 55 -4.03 30.30 22.80
N ARG A 56 -3.55 29.38 23.65
CA ARG A 56 -2.12 29.05 23.72
C ARG A 56 -1.82 27.74 22.98
N ARG A 57 -0.77 27.79 22.18
CA ARG A 57 -0.13 26.62 21.57
C ARG A 57 0.75 25.96 22.62
N VAL A 58 0.52 24.69 22.92
CA VAL A 58 1.37 23.92 23.84
C VAL A 58 1.85 22.65 23.15
N THR A 59 3.16 22.42 23.21
CA THR A 59 3.79 21.14 22.84
C THR A 59 3.84 20.26 24.07
N ALA A 60 3.16 19.11 24.06
CA ALA A 60 3.32 18.10 25.11
C ALA A 60 4.45 17.11 24.73
N ASP A 61 5.12 16.53 25.74
CA ASP A 61 6.37 15.71 25.67
C ASP A 61 6.36 14.49 24.71
N ALA A 62 5.29 14.26 23.95
CA ALA A 62 5.18 13.22 22.93
C ALA A 62 5.07 13.78 21.50
N GLY A 63 5.54 15.00 21.24
CA GLY A 63 5.56 15.62 19.91
C GLY A 63 4.17 15.93 19.33
N ARG A 64 3.13 15.99 20.18
CA ARG A 64 1.76 16.35 19.76
C ARG A 64 1.50 17.82 20.02
N GLU A 65 1.07 18.55 18.99
CA GLU A 65 0.55 19.90 19.17
C GLU A 65 -0.86 19.86 19.77
N GLN A 66 -1.07 20.61 20.85
CA GLN A 66 -2.38 20.84 21.44
C GLN A 66 -2.69 22.35 21.45
N LEU A 67 -3.95 22.68 21.22
CA LEU A 67 -4.48 24.03 21.38
C LEU A 67 -5.29 24.05 22.67
N LEU A 68 -4.77 24.76 23.67
CA LEU A 68 -5.47 24.98 24.93
C LEU A 68 -6.11 26.38 24.86
N GLY A 69 -7.44 26.40 24.91
CA GLY A 69 -8.22 27.64 24.95
C GLY A 69 -8.82 27.84 26.33
N GLY A 70 -8.54 29.00 26.95
CA GLY A 70 -9.24 29.47 28.15
C GLY A 70 -10.15 30.64 27.80
N ILE A 71 -11.39 30.63 28.28
CA ILE A 71 -12.32 31.76 28.17
C ILE A 71 -12.37 32.45 29.54
N GLY A 72 -11.97 33.72 29.62
CA GLY A 72 -12.03 34.53 30.84
C GLY A 72 -13.10 35.62 30.77
N CYS A 73 -13.88 35.80 31.84
CA CYS A 73 -14.64 37.04 32.10
C CYS A 73 -13.69 38.11 32.64
N ILE A 74 -13.87 39.37 32.21
CA ILE A 74 -12.98 40.50 32.54
C ILE A 74 -13.00 40.88 34.04
N GLU A 75 -14.00 40.48 34.83
CA GLU A 75 -14.19 41.06 36.17
C GLU A 75 -13.99 40.14 37.39
N ARG A 76 -13.88 38.81 37.27
CA ARG A 76 -13.63 37.94 38.44
C ARG A 76 -12.77 36.72 38.10
N ASN A 77 -11.58 36.67 38.66
CA ASN A 77 -10.69 35.50 38.66
C ASN A 77 -11.29 34.38 39.53
N HIS A 78 -12.18 33.52 39.01
CA HIS A 78 -12.39 32.16 39.55
C HIS A 78 -13.22 31.25 38.63
N CYS A 79 -12.77 29.99 38.54
CA CYS A 79 -13.46 28.72 38.18
C CYS A 79 -13.36 28.12 36.75
N LEU A 80 -12.51 27.08 36.67
CA LEU A 80 -12.76 25.64 36.41
C LEU A 80 -13.59 25.16 35.17
N PHE A 81 -12.89 24.30 34.41
CA PHE A 81 -13.15 23.57 33.15
C PHE A 81 -14.51 22.91 32.89
N GLN A 82 -14.84 22.75 31.59
CA GLN A 82 -15.23 21.44 31.02
C GLN A 82 -14.87 21.30 29.53
N HIS A 83 -14.40 20.10 29.18
CA HIS A 83 -13.86 19.64 27.90
C HIS A 83 -14.72 19.97 26.67
N ALA A 84 -14.07 20.33 25.55
CA ALA A 84 -14.69 20.33 24.23
C ALA A 84 -15.09 18.88 23.86
N ILE A 85 -16.38 18.63 23.69
CA ILE A 85 -16.90 17.34 23.23
C ILE A 85 -16.62 17.22 21.73
N ILE A 86 -15.67 16.37 21.37
CA ILE A 86 -15.53 15.86 20.00
C ILE A 86 -16.69 14.89 19.78
N LYS A 87 -17.80 15.36 19.17
CA LYS A 87 -18.87 14.47 18.70
C LYS A 87 -18.40 13.75 17.44
N GLY A 88 -17.81 12.58 17.65
CA GLY A 88 -17.51 11.58 16.63
C GLY A 88 -17.08 10.33 17.38
N GLY A 89 -17.76 9.21 17.15
CA GLY A 89 -17.47 7.95 17.83
C GLY A 89 -15.97 7.66 17.83
N ILE A 90 -15.43 7.30 18.99
CA ILE A 90 -14.03 6.91 19.14
C ILE A 90 -13.86 5.57 18.41
N SER A 91 -13.58 5.62 17.12
CA SER A 91 -12.83 4.56 16.45
C SER A 91 -11.40 4.71 16.93
N MET A 92 -10.94 3.78 17.77
CA MET A 92 -9.52 3.62 18.06
C MET A 92 -8.79 3.21 16.76
N SER A 93 -8.42 4.16 15.90
CA SER A 93 -7.37 3.91 14.92
C SER A 93 -6.04 4.25 15.57
N GLN A 94 -5.46 3.28 16.28
CA GLN A 94 -4.01 3.24 16.31
C GLN A 94 -3.53 3.11 14.86
N ASN A 95 -2.41 3.76 14.55
CA ASN A 95 -1.74 3.75 13.25
C ASN A 95 -1.20 2.33 12.97
N GLN A 96 -2.11 1.38 12.71
CA GLN A 96 -1.77 -0.01 12.48
C GLN A 96 -1.18 -0.12 11.07
N LYS A 97 0.04 -0.67 10.97
CA LYS A 97 0.70 -0.92 9.69
C LYS A 97 -0.22 -1.72 8.77
N THR A 98 -0.38 -1.21 7.56
CA THR A 98 -1.16 -1.84 6.49
C THR A 98 -0.38 -2.93 5.77
N VAL A 99 0.94 -3.03 6.01
CA VAL A 99 1.81 -4.11 5.54
C VAL A 99 2.67 -4.62 6.70
N LEU A 100 2.73 -5.94 6.86
CA LEU A 100 3.66 -6.61 7.75
C LEU A 100 4.86 -7.11 6.96
N TYR A 101 6.05 -6.94 7.52
CA TYR A 101 7.31 -7.39 6.94
C TYR A 101 8.05 -8.27 7.94
N SER A 102 8.48 -9.44 7.51
CA SER A 102 9.26 -10.38 8.32
C SER A 102 10.28 -11.11 7.46
N VAL A 103 11.38 -11.53 8.08
CA VAL A 103 12.44 -12.28 7.42
C VAL A 103 12.71 -13.55 8.22
N GLU A 104 12.58 -14.71 7.58
CA GLU A 104 12.88 -16.00 8.16
C GLU A 104 13.58 -16.88 7.12
N ASP A 105 14.68 -17.52 7.49
CA ASP A 105 15.46 -18.40 6.61
C ASP A 105 15.70 -17.84 5.20
N THR A 106 16.17 -16.59 5.09
CA THR A 106 16.42 -15.87 3.83
C THR A 106 15.17 -15.53 3.00
N VAL A 107 13.97 -15.75 3.52
CA VAL A 107 12.70 -15.39 2.87
C VAL A 107 12.15 -14.11 3.49
N ALA A 108 12.02 -13.06 2.68
CA ALA A 108 11.28 -11.87 3.08
C ALA A 108 9.79 -12.09 2.81
N THR A 109 8.97 -12.12 3.86
CA THR A 109 7.52 -12.24 3.75
C THR A 109 6.87 -10.87 3.93
N ILE A 110 6.19 -10.42 2.88
CA ILE A 110 5.42 -9.17 2.80
C ILE A 110 3.94 -9.54 2.86
N GLN A 111 3.25 -9.15 3.93
CA GLN A 111 1.81 -9.45 4.11
C GLN A 111 0.98 -8.18 4.06
N MET A 112 0.00 -8.12 3.14
CA MET A 112 -1.02 -7.08 3.15
C MET A 112 -1.94 -7.27 4.37
N ASN A 113 -2.09 -6.22 5.17
CA ASN A 113 -2.68 -6.29 6.51
C ASN A 113 -3.83 -5.30 6.72
N ARG A 114 -4.89 -5.47 5.93
CA ARG A 114 -6.19 -4.80 6.13
C ARG A 114 -7.33 -5.83 6.04
N PRO A 115 -7.36 -6.83 6.93
CA PRO A 115 -8.25 -7.99 6.78
C PRO A 115 -9.74 -7.63 6.81
N HIS A 116 -10.11 -6.61 7.57
CA HIS A 116 -11.48 -6.09 7.69
C HIS A 116 -12.08 -5.57 6.37
N VAL A 117 -11.23 -5.28 5.37
CA VAL A 117 -11.63 -4.92 3.99
C VAL A 117 -11.01 -5.86 2.97
N LYS A 118 -10.73 -7.11 3.35
CA LYS A 118 -10.12 -8.13 2.48
C LYS A 118 -8.85 -7.65 1.79
N ASN A 119 -8.01 -6.93 2.52
CA ASN A 119 -6.73 -6.40 2.06
C ASN A 119 -6.87 -5.51 0.80
N ALA A 120 -7.95 -4.71 0.75
CA ALA A 120 -8.11 -3.70 -0.28
C ALA A 120 -6.95 -2.68 -0.28
N LEU A 121 -6.50 -2.31 -1.48
CA LEU A 121 -5.33 -1.47 -1.73
C LEU A 121 -5.73 0.01 -1.68
N ASN A 122 -5.26 0.71 -0.65
CA ASN A 122 -5.30 2.16 -0.58
C ASN A 122 -3.88 2.75 -0.71
N GLU A 123 -3.78 4.07 -0.75
CA GLU A 123 -2.50 4.77 -0.93
C GLU A 123 -1.45 4.37 0.12
N ASN A 124 -1.83 4.31 1.41
CA ASN A 124 -0.90 3.95 2.47
C ASN A 124 -0.34 2.54 2.30
N MET A 125 -1.19 1.57 1.96
CA MET A 125 -0.74 0.20 1.72
C MET A 125 0.17 0.10 0.50
N LEU A 126 -0.13 0.82 -0.59
CA LEU A 126 0.73 0.82 -1.78
C LEU A 126 2.12 1.40 -1.47
N HIS A 127 2.17 2.47 -0.67
CA HIS A 127 3.43 3.06 -0.21
C HIS A 127 4.22 2.11 0.70
N GLU A 128 3.56 1.47 1.67
CA GLU A 128 4.21 0.50 2.56
C GLU A 128 4.66 -0.78 1.81
N LEU A 129 3.90 -1.23 0.81
CA LEU A 129 4.29 -2.34 -0.07
C LEU A 129 5.54 -1.97 -0.87
N TYR A 130 5.57 -0.77 -1.46
CA TYR A 130 6.75 -0.28 -2.19
C TYR A 130 7.99 -0.27 -1.27
N ALA A 131 7.86 0.28 -0.06
CA ALA A 131 8.96 0.30 0.91
C ALA A 131 9.44 -1.10 1.28
N ALA A 132 8.53 -2.04 1.54
CA ALA A 132 8.86 -3.43 1.89
C ALA A 132 9.56 -4.18 0.73
N PHE A 133 9.08 -4.03 -0.51
CA PHE A 133 9.77 -4.60 -1.67
C PHE A 133 11.13 -3.96 -1.90
N GLN A 134 11.25 -2.65 -1.68
CA GLN A 134 12.52 -1.96 -1.83
C GLN A 134 13.55 -2.43 -0.79
N GLU A 135 13.13 -2.60 0.46
CA GLU A 135 13.94 -3.16 1.54
C GLU A 135 14.38 -4.59 1.20
N ALA A 136 13.43 -5.46 0.83
CA ALA A 136 13.71 -6.84 0.47
C ALA A 136 14.64 -6.97 -0.75
N ASN A 137 14.53 -6.07 -1.74
CA ASN A 137 15.40 -6.07 -2.91
C ASN A 137 16.84 -5.67 -2.56
N LYS A 138 17.03 -4.71 -1.63
CA LYS A 138 18.35 -4.21 -1.22
C LYS A 138 19.13 -5.16 -0.30
N ASP A 139 18.46 -6.01 0.46
CA ASP A 139 19.13 -6.89 1.43
C ASP A 139 19.67 -8.17 0.78
N ASP A 140 20.99 -8.26 0.60
CA ASP A 140 21.67 -9.42 0.01
C ASP A 140 21.48 -10.74 0.78
N LYS A 141 20.98 -10.70 2.03
CA LYS A 141 20.63 -11.90 2.80
C LYS A 141 19.29 -12.51 2.37
N ILE A 142 18.48 -11.76 1.63
CA ILE A 142 17.19 -12.23 1.13
C ILE A 142 17.38 -12.97 -0.19
N ALA A 143 16.97 -14.22 -0.16
CA ALA A 143 16.92 -15.16 -1.27
C ALA A 143 15.62 -15.05 -2.08
N VAL A 144 14.48 -14.98 -1.38
CA VAL A 144 13.13 -15.06 -1.98
C VAL A 144 12.24 -13.99 -1.34
N ILE A 145 11.40 -13.36 -2.15
CA ILE A 145 10.39 -12.41 -1.67
C ILE A 145 9.01 -13.04 -1.83
N ALA A 146 8.32 -13.29 -0.72
CA ALA A 146 6.97 -13.84 -0.69
C ALA A 146 5.95 -12.73 -0.39
N LEU A 147 4.99 -12.54 -1.29
CA LEU A 147 3.85 -11.64 -1.11
C LEU A 147 2.61 -12.46 -0.74
N THR A 148 1.90 -12.09 0.31
CA THR A 148 0.61 -12.71 0.70
C THR A 148 -0.32 -11.70 1.37
N GLY A 149 -1.53 -12.10 1.73
CA GLY A 149 -2.44 -11.30 2.56
C GLY A 149 -2.64 -11.92 3.94
N THR A 150 -3.01 -11.12 4.93
CA THR A 150 -3.44 -11.64 6.23
C THR A 150 -4.85 -12.23 6.15
N ASP A 151 -5.19 -13.08 7.11
CA ASP A 151 -6.44 -13.84 7.20
C ASP A 151 -6.75 -14.65 5.92
N LYS A 152 -7.99 -14.60 5.42
CA LYS A 152 -8.51 -15.46 4.33
C LYS A 152 -8.64 -14.73 2.99
N ALA A 153 -7.83 -13.69 2.78
CA ALA A 153 -7.86 -12.90 1.55
C ALA A 153 -6.44 -12.51 1.14
N PHE A 154 -6.12 -12.67 -0.14
CA PHE A 154 -4.90 -12.07 -0.68
C PHE A 154 -5.13 -10.56 -0.84
N SER A 155 -6.02 -10.16 -1.75
CA SER A 155 -6.51 -8.78 -1.87
C SER A 155 -7.78 -8.71 -2.74
N SER A 156 -8.75 -7.88 -2.32
CA SER A 156 -9.93 -7.56 -3.13
C SER A 156 -9.70 -6.46 -4.17
N GLY A 157 -8.47 -5.96 -4.35
CA GLY A 157 -8.15 -4.90 -5.31
C GLY A 157 -8.27 -3.50 -4.71
N ALA A 158 -8.53 -2.50 -5.53
CA ALA A 158 -8.58 -1.10 -5.11
C ALA A 158 -9.62 -0.87 -4.00
N ASP A 159 -9.27 -0.09 -2.98
CA ASP A 159 -10.20 0.33 -1.95
C ASP A 159 -11.11 1.45 -2.48
N LEU A 160 -12.23 1.06 -3.10
CA LEU A 160 -13.18 2.01 -3.69
C LEU A 160 -13.78 2.99 -2.67
N LYS A 161 -13.75 2.67 -1.37
CA LYS A 161 -14.21 3.59 -0.31
C LYS A 161 -13.18 4.68 0.00
N SER A 162 -11.93 4.49 -0.41
CA SER A 162 -10.88 5.50 -0.30
C SER A 162 -10.91 6.51 -1.46
N ILE A 163 -11.65 6.22 -2.52
CA ILE A 163 -11.88 7.15 -3.63
C ILE A 163 -12.94 8.17 -3.19
N PRO A 164 -12.69 9.49 -3.33
CA PRO A 164 -13.68 10.51 -2.99
C PRO A 164 -14.84 10.47 -4.01
N VAL A 165 -15.85 9.66 -3.72
CA VAL A 165 -17.01 9.41 -4.61
C VAL A 165 -17.70 10.70 -5.06
N HIS A 166 -17.75 11.72 -4.19
CA HIS A 166 -18.33 13.03 -4.48
C HIS A 166 -17.51 13.91 -5.44
N GLN A 167 -16.28 13.49 -5.77
CA GLN A 167 -15.35 14.15 -6.69
C GLN A 167 -14.91 13.18 -7.81
N LEU A 168 -15.69 12.13 -8.10
CA LEU A 168 -15.34 11.15 -9.15
C LEU A 168 -15.11 11.81 -10.52
N ALA A 169 -15.84 12.90 -10.82
CA ALA A 169 -15.66 13.65 -12.07
C ALA A 169 -14.27 14.29 -12.18
N ASP A 170 -13.65 14.60 -11.05
CA ASP A 170 -12.33 15.24 -10.95
C ASP A 170 -11.22 14.22 -10.59
N PHE A 171 -11.57 12.97 -10.30
CA PHE A 171 -10.61 11.94 -9.90
C PHE A 171 -9.95 11.30 -11.13
N ASP A 172 -8.68 11.62 -11.36
CA ASP A 172 -7.88 11.01 -12.40
C ASP A 172 -7.33 9.64 -11.95
N HIS A 173 -8.01 8.57 -12.39
CA HIS A 173 -7.56 7.20 -12.17
C HIS A 173 -6.17 6.92 -12.78
N GLY A 174 -5.83 7.57 -13.89
CA GLY A 174 -4.54 7.44 -14.57
C GLY A 174 -3.40 8.07 -13.77
N GLU A 175 -3.61 9.26 -13.23
CA GLU A 175 -2.65 9.90 -12.32
C GLU A 175 -2.42 9.02 -11.08
N TYR A 176 -3.50 8.57 -10.42
CA TYR A 176 -3.41 7.70 -9.25
C TYR A 176 -2.65 6.41 -9.55
N LEU A 177 -2.95 5.78 -10.68
CA LEU A 177 -2.26 4.58 -11.16
C LEU A 177 -0.75 4.83 -11.36
N SER A 178 -0.41 5.92 -12.05
CA SER A 178 0.98 6.27 -12.37
C SER A 178 1.82 6.58 -11.13
N LYS A 179 1.20 7.17 -10.11
CA LYS A 179 1.87 7.62 -8.88
C LYS A 179 2.04 6.51 -7.84
N HIS A 180 1.06 5.61 -7.72
CA HIS A 180 0.99 4.68 -6.59
C HIS A 180 1.14 3.20 -6.97
N TYR A 181 0.58 2.76 -8.11
CA TYR A 181 0.64 1.36 -8.52
C TYR A 181 1.83 1.05 -9.43
N ASN A 182 2.00 1.83 -10.50
CA ASN A 182 3.02 1.54 -11.51
C ASN A 182 4.44 1.44 -10.94
N PRO A 183 4.88 2.31 -10.01
CA PRO A 183 6.22 2.19 -9.41
C PRO A 183 6.39 0.88 -8.63
N LEU A 184 5.37 0.42 -7.92
CA LEU A 184 5.38 -0.87 -7.23
C LEU A 184 5.44 -2.04 -8.21
N ILE A 185 4.62 -2.01 -9.26
CA ILE A 185 4.60 -3.07 -10.29
C ILE A 185 5.96 -3.18 -10.99
N LEU A 186 6.57 -2.05 -11.34
CA LEU A 186 7.91 -2.02 -11.93
C LEU A 186 8.94 -2.57 -10.96
N LEU A 187 8.91 -2.16 -9.69
CA LEU A 187 9.83 -2.65 -8.65
C LEU A 187 9.75 -4.17 -8.44
N ILE A 188 8.54 -4.75 -8.48
CA ILE A 188 8.35 -6.20 -8.41
C ILE A 188 8.94 -6.87 -9.65
N ASN A 189 8.60 -6.36 -10.84
CA ASN A 189 9.04 -6.92 -12.11
C ASN A 189 10.57 -6.86 -12.30
N GLU A 190 11.22 -5.79 -11.84
CA GLU A 190 12.65 -5.56 -11.93
C GLU A 190 13.47 -6.29 -10.85
N SER A 191 12.81 -6.92 -9.87
CA SER A 191 13.50 -7.67 -8.82
C SER A 191 14.44 -8.72 -9.41
N HIS A 192 15.70 -8.71 -8.98
CA HIS A 192 16.69 -9.73 -9.34
C HIS A 192 16.48 -11.05 -8.56
N LYS A 193 15.61 -11.02 -7.54
CA LYS A 193 15.28 -12.17 -6.69
C LYS A 193 14.02 -12.86 -7.21
N PRO A 194 13.85 -14.16 -6.98
CA PRO A 194 12.57 -14.83 -7.12
C PRO A 194 11.50 -14.13 -6.28
N THR A 195 10.41 -13.73 -6.94
CA THR A 195 9.21 -13.19 -6.28
C THR A 195 8.07 -14.20 -6.40
N ILE A 196 7.35 -14.45 -5.31
CA ILE A 196 6.24 -15.40 -5.28
C ILE A 196 5.01 -14.78 -4.62
N ALA A 197 3.89 -14.80 -5.32
CA ALA A 197 2.58 -14.48 -4.75
C ALA A 197 1.97 -15.77 -4.15
N CYS A 198 1.81 -15.79 -2.83
CA CYS A 198 1.15 -16.85 -2.08
C CYS A 198 -0.30 -16.44 -1.81
N ILE A 199 -1.20 -16.89 -2.68
CA ILE A 199 -2.58 -16.42 -2.77
C ILE A 199 -3.46 -17.26 -1.83
N ASN A 200 -3.65 -16.75 -0.62
CA ASN A 200 -4.35 -17.40 0.49
C ASN A 200 -5.88 -17.22 0.47
N GLY A 201 -6.46 -16.76 -0.65
CA GLY A 201 -7.90 -16.50 -0.76
C GLY A 201 -8.23 -15.68 -1.99
N VAL A 202 -9.12 -14.70 -1.83
CA VAL A 202 -9.54 -13.81 -2.93
C VAL A 202 -8.38 -12.96 -3.47
N ALA A 203 -8.18 -12.96 -4.79
CA ALA A 203 -7.29 -12.07 -5.54
C ALA A 203 -8.06 -11.42 -6.70
N VAL A 204 -8.50 -10.17 -6.53
CA VAL A 204 -9.40 -9.49 -7.48
C VAL A 204 -8.85 -8.14 -7.92
N GLY A 205 -9.11 -7.76 -9.18
CA GLY A 205 -8.71 -6.46 -9.73
C GLY A 205 -7.22 -6.19 -9.58
N ALA A 206 -6.87 -5.02 -9.06
CA ALA A 206 -5.49 -4.66 -8.76
C ALA A 206 -4.77 -5.63 -7.80
N GLY A 207 -5.51 -6.37 -6.97
CA GLY A 207 -4.97 -7.45 -6.15
C GLY A 207 -4.47 -8.62 -6.99
N LEU A 208 -5.22 -9.00 -8.03
CA LEU A 208 -4.72 -9.96 -9.01
C LEU A 208 -3.56 -9.37 -9.81
N SER A 209 -3.62 -8.10 -10.21
CA SER A 209 -2.52 -7.42 -10.92
C SER A 209 -1.18 -7.54 -10.19
N LEU A 210 -1.16 -7.32 -8.86
CA LEU A 210 0.04 -7.50 -8.03
C LEU A 210 0.58 -8.94 -8.09
N ALA A 211 -0.30 -9.94 -8.01
CA ALA A 211 0.10 -11.34 -8.09
C ALA A 211 0.67 -11.71 -9.48
N LEU A 212 0.14 -11.12 -10.56
CA LEU A 212 0.63 -11.32 -11.92
C LEU A 212 2.02 -10.71 -12.14
N ALA A 213 2.37 -9.66 -11.41
CA ALA A 213 3.69 -9.03 -11.47
C ALA A 213 4.80 -9.88 -10.82
N CYS A 214 4.46 -10.76 -9.87
CA CYS A 214 5.41 -11.73 -9.31
C CYS A 214 5.84 -12.76 -10.36
N ASP A 215 7.00 -13.39 -10.16
CA ASP A 215 7.47 -14.44 -11.07
C ASP A 215 6.61 -15.70 -10.91
N PHE A 216 6.39 -16.10 -9.66
CA PHE A 216 5.64 -17.28 -9.30
C PHE A 216 4.32 -16.93 -8.61
N ARG A 217 3.35 -17.83 -8.76
CA ARG A 217 2.03 -17.77 -8.13
C ARG A 217 1.65 -19.14 -7.62
N VAL A 218 1.31 -19.22 -6.34
CA VAL A 218 0.76 -20.40 -5.70
C VAL A 218 -0.53 -20.00 -5.01
N ALA A 219 -1.49 -20.91 -4.89
CA ALA A 219 -2.79 -20.55 -4.34
C ALA A 219 -3.41 -21.64 -3.48
N ALA A 220 -4.10 -21.21 -2.43
CA ALA A 220 -4.96 -22.06 -1.63
C ALA A 220 -6.05 -22.70 -2.50
N ASP A 221 -6.53 -23.87 -2.08
CA ASP A 221 -7.49 -24.66 -2.85
C ASP A 221 -8.83 -23.96 -3.09
N ASP A 222 -9.21 -23.06 -2.17
CA ASP A 222 -10.43 -22.26 -2.19
C ASP A 222 -10.20 -20.81 -2.63
N ALA A 223 -9.03 -20.49 -3.19
CA ALA A 223 -8.76 -19.17 -3.75
C ALA A 223 -9.67 -18.85 -4.94
N VAL A 224 -9.98 -17.56 -5.09
CA VAL A 224 -10.86 -17.04 -6.14
C VAL A 224 -10.18 -15.88 -6.83
N PHE A 225 -10.17 -15.90 -8.16
CA PHE A 225 -9.54 -14.88 -8.99
C PHE A 225 -10.59 -14.19 -9.85
N ALA A 226 -10.49 -12.89 -10.04
CA ALA A 226 -11.29 -12.18 -11.05
C ALA A 226 -10.64 -10.83 -11.39
N LEU A 227 -10.78 -10.38 -12.63
CA LEU A 227 -10.35 -9.02 -12.98
C LEU A 227 -11.35 -7.96 -12.53
N SER A 228 -12.66 -8.16 -12.75
CA SER A 228 -13.75 -7.29 -12.26
C SER A 228 -13.67 -5.79 -12.60
N PHE A 229 -12.67 -5.32 -13.36
CA PHE A 229 -12.54 -3.90 -13.74
C PHE A 229 -13.72 -3.42 -14.59
N LEU A 230 -14.13 -4.22 -15.60
CA LEU A 230 -15.24 -3.87 -16.48
C LEU A 230 -16.57 -3.73 -15.74
N ASN A 231 -16.76 -4.45 -14.63
CA ASN A 231 -17.97 -4.38 -13.81
C ASN A 231 -18.20 -2.99 -13.19
N ILE A 232 -17.15 -2.17 -13.10
CA ILE A 232 -17.22 -0.79 -12.62
C ILE A 232 -16.85 0.23 -13.72
N GLY A 233 -16.87 -0.18 -14.99
CA GLY A 233 -16.57 0.70 -16.13
C GLY A 233 -15.09 1.07 -16.28
N LEU A 234 -14.18 0.32 -15.66
CA LEU A 234 -12.73 0.52 -15.79
C LEU A 234 -12.07 -0.57 -16.62
N ILE A 235 -10.87 -0.30 -17.13
CA ILE A 235 -10.06 -1.29 -17.85
C ILE A 235 -9.08 -2.00 -16.90
N PRO A 236 -8.61 -3.21 -17.23
CA PRO A 236 -7.53 -3.84 -16.48
C PRO A 236 -6.25 -2.98 -16.47
N ASP A 237 -5.69 -2.80 -15.28
CA ASP A 237 -4.57 -1.89 -15.02
C ASP A 237 -3.44 -2.57 -14.22
N ALA A 238 -2.51 -1.76 -13.69
CA ALA A 238 -1.38 -2.19 -12.85
C ALA A 238 -0.57 -3.35 -13.46
N GLY A 239 -0.32 -3.26 -14.77
CA GLY A 239 0.45 -4.26 -15.51
C GLY A 239 -0.34 -5.50 -15.96
N THR A 240 -1.62 -5.65 -15.61
CA THR A 240 -2.43 -6.81 -16.02
C THR A 240 -2.40 -7.03 -17.53
N SER A 241 -2.61 -5.97 -18.31
CA SER A 241 -2.62 -6.02 -19.78
C SER A 241 -1.27 -6.41 -20.39
N TYR A 242 -0.18 -6.34 -19.60
CA TYR A 242 1.14 -6.83 -19.99
C TYR A 242 1.33 -8.30 -19.58
N PHE A 243 1.08 -8.64 -18.31
CA PHE A 243 1.38 -9.96 -17.76
C PHE A 243 0.37 -11.03 -18.16
N LEU A 244 -0.92 -10.75 -18.05
CA LEU A 244 -1.96 -11.76 -18.26
C LEU A 244 -1.90 -12.44 -19.63
N PRO A 245 -1.86 -11.73 -20.77
CA PRO A 245 -1.79 -12.40 -22.07
C PRO A 245 -0.49 -13.19 -22.28
N ARG A 246 0.60 -12.85 -21.57
CA ARG A 246 1.87 -13.61 -21.61
C ARG A 246 1.80 -14.90 -20.79
N LEU A 247 0.91 -14.96 -19.81
CA LEU A 247 0.74 -16.13 -18.94
C LEU A 247 -0.27 -17.13 -19.51
N VAL A 248 -1.43 -16.63 -19.98
CA VAL A 248 -2.56 -17.51 -20.38
C VAL A 248 -2.87 -17.44 -21.88
N GLY A 249 -2.14 -16.63 -22.64
CA GLY A 249 -2.44 -16.32 -24.04
C GLY A 249 -3.53 -15.24 -24.19
N LEU A 250 -3.50 -14.52 -25.32
CA LEU A 250 -4.40 -13.38 -25.55
C LEU A 250 -5.89 -13.75 -25.48
N GLY A 251 -6.29 -14.86 -26.11
CA GLY A 251 -7.71 -15.27 -26.14
C GLY A 251 -8.29 -15.50 -24.75
N LYS A 252 -7.57 -16.25 -23.90
CA LYS A 252 -7.99 -16.47 -22.51
C LYS A 252 -7.89 -15.19 -21.68
N ALA A 253 -6.90 -14.33 -21.92
CA ALA A 253 -6.80 -13.04 -21.24
C ALA A 253 -8.01 -12.12 -21.52
N LEU A 254 -8.50 -12.09 -22.76
CA LEU A 254 -9.72 -11.34 -23.12
C LEU A 254 -10.97 -11.91 -22.44
N GLU A 255 -11.11 -13.23 -22.40
CA GLU A 255 -12.20 -13.91 -21.70
C GLU A 255 -12.19 -13.58 -20.20
N LEU A 256 -11.05 -13.70 -19.52
CA LEU A 256 -10.92 -13.32 -18.12
C LEU A 256 -11.15 -11.82 -17.89
N GLY A 257 -10.85 -10.99 -18.90
CA GLY A 257 -11.13 -9.55 -18.92
C GLY A 257 -12.61 -9.22 -18.75
N LEU A 258 -13.51 -10.12 -19.15
CA LEU A 258 -14.96 -9.97 -18.98
C LEU A 258 -15.39 -9.96 -17.51
N GLY A 259 -14.55 -10.44 -16.60
CA GLY A 259 -14.71 -10.27 -15.16
C GLY A 259 -15.27 -11.46 -14.39
N ASP A 260 -15.45 -12.61 -15.07
CA ASP A 260 -15.89 -13.85 -14.43
C ASP A 260 -14.89 -14.37 -13.40
N LYS A 261 -15.43 -15.09 -12.40
CA LYS A 261 -14.63 -15.68 -11.33
C LYS A 261 -13.96 -16.97 -11.79
N LEU A 262 -12.71 -17.13 -11.40
CA LEU A 262 -11.89 -18.32 -11.63
C LEU A 262 -11.67 -19.08 -10.32
N THR A 263 -11.74 -20.40 -10.39
CA THR A 263 -11.34 -21.29 -9.30
C THR A 263 -9.84 -21.58 -9.36
N THR A 264 -9.26 -22.02 -8.25
CA THR A 264 -7.86 -22.50 -8.21
C THR A 264 -7.56 -23.62 -9.20
N ALA A 265 -8.47 -24.57 -9.38
CA ALA A 265 -8.28 -25.67 -10.32
C ALA A 265 -8.18 -25.18 -11.78
N GLU A 266 -9.06 -24.25 -12.16
CA GLU A 266 -9.05 -23.66 -13.49
C GLU A 266 -7.83 -22.74 -13.67
N ALA A 267 -7.48 -21.95 -12.65
CA ALA A 267 -6.28 -21.10 -12.66
C ALA A 267 -5.01 -21.91 -12.91
N LEU A 268 -4.90 -23.11 -12.30
CA LEU A 268 -3.79 -24.02 -12.56
C LEU A 268 -3.83 -24.55 -14.00
N ARG A 269 -5.01 -24.99 -14.46
CA ARG A 269 -5.19 -25.57 -15.80
C ARG A 269 -4.78 -24.63 -16.92
N ILE A 270 -5.05 -23.33 -16.78
CA ILE A 270 -4.73 -22.32 -17.80
C ILE A 270 -3.34 -21.70 -17.65
N GLY A 271 -2.55 -22.11 -16.65
CA GLY A 271 -1.21 -21.56 -16.40
C GLY A 271 -1.19 -20.20 -15.69
N LEU A 272 -2.32 -19.77 -15.09
CA LEU A 272 -2.37 -18.54 -14.30
C LEU A 272 -1.56 -18.69 -13.00
N ILE A 273 -1.62 -19.87 -12.37
CA ILE A 273 -0.82 -20.24 -11.19
C ILE A 273 0.08 -21.44 -11.49
N HIS A 274 1.16 -21.59 -10.73
CA HIS A 274 2.14 -22.67 -10.87
C HIS A 274 1.79 -23.89 -10.03
N GLN A 275 1.23 -23.68 -8.84
CA GLN A 275 0.97 -24.76 -7.88
C GLN A 275 -0.21 -24.41 -6.97
N ARG A 276 -0.89 -25.46 -6.48
CA ARG A 276 -1.85 -25.39 -5.37
C ARG A 276 -1.14 -25.55 -4.02
N GLY A 277 -1.69 -24.94 -2.98
CA GLY A 277 -1.19 -25.01 -1.60
C GLY A 277 -0.48 -23.74 -1.13
N ASP A 278 0.34 -23.90 -0.09
CA ASP A 278 1.00 -22.79 0.63
C ASP A 278 2.30 -22.29 -0.01
N GLY A 279 2.81 -22.99 -1.03
CA GLY A 279 4.05 -22.64 -1.72
C GLY A 279 5.34 -23.03 -1.00
N LYS A 280 5.29 -23.67 0.17
CA LYS A 280 6.48 -23.95 0.97
C LYS A 280 7.54 -24.73 0.19
N ALA A 281 7.12 -25.80 -0.51
CA ALA A 281 8.02 -26.61 -1.32
C ALA A 281 8.68 -25.83 -2.48
N LEU A 282 7.94 -24.91 -3.10
CA LEU A 282 8.48 -24.05 -4.15
C LEU A 282 9.47 -23.04 -3.55
N ILE A 283 9.12 -22.39 -2.44
CA ILE A 283 10.02 -21.47 -1.72
C ILE A 283 11.32 -22.17 -1.31
N ASP A 284 11.23 -23.38 -0.76
CA ASP A 284 12.40 -24.19 -0.38
C ASP A 284 13.30 -24.56 -1.57
N SER A 285 12.71 -24.70 -2.76
CA SER A 285 13.45 -24.92 -4.01
C SER A 285 14.11 -23.64 -4.51
N LEU A 286 13.39 -22.52 -4.46
CA LEU A 286 13.90 -21.20 -4.86
C LEU A 286 15.07 -20.74 -3.97
N LYS A 287 15.04 -21.10 -2.68
CA LYS A 287 16.13 -20.83 -1.72
C LYS A 287 17.47 -21.47 -2.07
N LYS A 288 17.48 -22.46 -2.97
CA LYS A 288 18.68 -23.23 -3.34
C LYS A 288 19.24 -22.80 -4.70
N LEU A 289 18.69 -21.76 -5.31
CA LEU A 289 19.10 -21.33 -6.64
C LEU A 289 20.47 -20.63 -6.64
N PRO A 290 21.22 -20.72 -7.75
CA PRO A 290 22.34 -19.82 -8.01
C PRO A 290 21.83 -18.40 -8.32
N TYR A 291 21.61 -17.56 -7.30
CA TYR A 291 20.96 -16.25 -7.49
C TYR A 291 21.53 -15.36 -8.61
N PRO A 292 22.86 -15.22 -8.79
CA PRO A 292 23.37 -14.44 -9.92
C PRO A 292 22.93 -15.00 -11.28
N ALA A 293 23.04 -16.32 -11.47
CA ALA A 293 22.64 -16.98 -12.71
C ALA A 293 21.12 -16.94 -12.90
N TYR A 294 20.34 -17.13 -11.83
CA TYR A 294 18.88 -17.00 -11.88
C TYR A 294 18.45 -15.59 -12.30
N SER A 295 19.08 -14.56 -11.72
CA SER A 295 18.79 -13.15 -12.06
C SER A 295 19.04 -12.87 -13.55
N TRP A 296 20.19 -13.28 -14.09
CA TRP A 296 20.49 -13.10 -15.52
C TRP A 296 19.57 -13.92 -16.42
N MET A 297 19.28 -15.18 -16.05
CA MET A 297 18.30 -16.01 -16.77
C MET A 297 16.93 -15.35 -16.82
N LYS A 298 16.44 -14.88 -15.67
CA LYS A 298 15.16 -14.16 -15.55
C LYS A 298 15.14 -12.92 -16.44
N ALA A 299 16.20 -12.11 -16.42
CA ALA A 299 16.32 -10.92 -17.26
C ALA A 299 16.27 -11.27 -18.76
N ASN A 300 17.02 -12.29 -19.19
CA ASN A 300 17.05 -12.74 -20.58
C ASN A 300 15.68 -13.27 -21.04
N MET A 301 15.00 -14.08 -20.23
CA MET A 301 13.67 -14.60 -20.53
C MET A 301 12.64 -13.47 -20.70
N LYS A 302 12.70 -12.43 -19.85
CA LYS A 302 11.83 -11.25 -19.97
C LYS A 302 12.15 -10.47 -21.25
N ALA A 303 13.43 -10.24 -21.52
CA ALA A 303 13.90 -9.52 -22.73
C ALA A 303 13.48 -10.25 -24.02
N GLY A 304 13.48 -11.58 -24.03
CA GLY A 304 13.07 -12.39 -25.18
C GLY A 304 11.60 -12.23 -25.60
N THR A 305 10.78 -11.55 -24.81
CA THR A 305 9.41 -11.18 -25.21
C THR A 305 9.33 -9.89 -26.03
N GLN A 306 10.46 -9.16 -26.17
CA GLN A 306 10.53 -7.86 -26.83
C GLN A 306 11.63 -7.79 -27.88
N LEU A 307 12.73 -8.53 -27.68
CA LEU A 307 13.90 -8.51 -28.54
C LEU A 307 13.84 -9.57 -29.63
N SER A 308 14.63 -9.37 -30.68
CA SER A 308 14.87 -10.40 -31.70
C SER A 308 15.69 -11.57 -31.13
N LEU A 309 15.60 -12.74 -31.78
CA LEU A 309 16.39 -13.91 -31.40
C LEU A 309 17.90 -13.62 -31.34
N CYS A 310 18.42 -12.86 -32.31
CA CYS A 310 19.84 -12.52 -32.35
C CYS A 310 20.26 -11.70 -31.13
N GLU A 311 19.48 -10.69 -30.74
CA GLU A 311 19.74 -9.87 -29.56
C GLU A 311 19.68 -10.69 -28.27
N VAL A 312 18.69 -11.59 -28.14
CA VAL A 312 18.58 -12.48 -26.98
C VAL A 312 19.79 -13.40 -26.88
N MET A 313 20.24 -14.00 -27.98
CA MET A 313 21.43 -14.87 -27.98
C MET A 313 22.70 -14.10 -27.56
N GLN A 314 22.80 -12.79 -27.85
CA GLN A 314 23.90 -11.98 -27.32
C GLN A 314 23.81 -11.80 -25.80
N LEU A 315 22.61 -11.61 -25.25
CA LEU A 315 22.39 -11.60 -23.81
C LEU A 315 22.73 -12.94 -23.17
N GLU A 316 22.47 -14.06 -23.84
CA GLU A 316 22.85 -15.41 -23.38
C GLU A 316 24.35 -15.61 -23.36
N VAL A 317 25.08 -15.18 -24.41
CA VAL A 317 26.55 -15.23 -24.46
C VAL A 317 27.14 -14.47 -23.27
N GLU A 318 26.66 -13.26 -23.01
CA GLU A 318 27.14 -12.45 -21.88
C GLU A 318 26.75 -13.05 -20.53
N GLY A 319 25.53 -13.56 -20.38
CA GLY A 319 25.06 -14.26 -19.19
C GLY A 319 25.92 -15.49 -18.87
N GLN A 320 26.23 -16.31 -19.89
CA GLN A 320 27.09 -17.49 -19.74
C GLN A 320 28.53 -17.12 -19.37
N ARG A 321 29.09 -16.06 -19.97
CA ARG A 321 30.41 -15.55 -19.61
C ARG A 321 30.49 -15.18 -18.13
N LYS A 322 29.50 -14.43 -17.63
CA LYS A 322 29.42 -14.05 -16.21
C LYS A 322 29.21 -15.26 -15.29
N ALA A 323 28.29 -16.16 -15.65
CA ALA A 323 27.99 -17.34 -14.86
C ALA A 323 29.19 -18.30 -14.77
N GLY A 324 29.86 -18.57 -15.89
CA GLY A 324 31.04 -19.43 -15.97
C GLY A 324 32.24 -18.89 -15.16
N ALA A 325 32.39 -17.57 -15.06
CA ALA A 325 33.43 -16.93 -14.26
C ALA A 325 33.12 -16.93 -12.74
N SER A 326 31.92 -17.32 -12.32
CA SER A 326 31.50 -17.25 -10.91
C SER A 326 32.12 -18.35 -10.03
N THR A 327 32.32 -18.03 -8.75
CA THR A 327 32.74 -19.01 -7.74
C THR A 327 31.70 -20.12 -7.56
N TYR A 328 30.42 -19.78 -7.67
CA TYR A 328 29.31 -20.74 -7.61
C TYR A 328 29.46 -21.82 -8.70
N HIS A 329 29.69 -21.42 -9.95
CA HIS A 329 29.86 -22.36 -11.06
C HIS A 329 31.01 -23.33 -10.80
N ARG A 330 32.17 -22.80 -10.37
CA ARG A 330 33.34 -23.62 -10.03
C ARG A 330 33.01 -24.64 -8.93
N GLN A 331 32.31 -24.24 -7.88
CA GLN A 331 31.91 -25.15 -6.79
C GLN A 331 30.92 -26.20 -7.26
N ALA A 332 29.90 -25.81 -8.03
CA ALA A 332 28.88 -26.71 -8.54
C ALA A 332 29.46 -27.78 -9.47
N ILE A 333 30.37 -27.42 -10.37
CA ILE A 333 31.05 -28.39 -11.25
C ILE A 333 31.89 -29.38 -10.42
N LEU A 334 32.61 -28.91 -9.40
CA LEU A 334 33.38 -29.81 -8.53
C LEU A 334 32.49 -30.76 -7.73
N GLN A 335 31.32 -30.31 -7.25
CA GLN A 335 30.37 -31.18 -6.58
C GLN A 335 29.81 -32.25 -7.53
N PHE A 336 29.39 -31.83 -8.73
CA PHE A 336 28.85 -32.70 -9.77
C PHE A 336 29.84 -33.80 -10.18
N LEU A 337 31.10 -33.43 -10.47
CA LEU A 337 32.15 -34.38 -10.87
C LEU A 337 32.52 -35.36 -9.74
N ASN A 338 32.36 -34.95 -8.47
CA ASN A 338 32.62 -35.80 -7.31
C ASN A 338 31.40 -36.64 -6.87
N GLY A 339 30.31 -36.65 -7.65
CA GLY A 339 29.11 -37.45 -7.36
C GLY A 339 28.31 -36.98 -6.14
N LYS A 340 28.58 -35.77 -5.62
CA LYS A 340 27.79 -35.17 -4.55
C LYS A 340 26.65 -34.37 -5.19
N LYS A 341 25.41 -34.75 -4.89
CA LYS A 341 24.19 -34.04 -5.34
C LYS A 341 24.03 -32.72 -4.61
#